data_AF-A0A2N2ED08-F1
#
_entry.id   AF-A0A2N2ED08-F1
#
_cell.length_a   1.000
_cell.length_b   1.000
_cell.length_c   1.000
_cell.angle_alpha   90.00
_cell.angle_beta   90.00
_cell.angle_gamma   90.00
#
_symmetry.space_group_name_H-M   'P 1'
#
loop_
_entity.id
_entity.type
_entity.pdbx_description
1 polymer ?
#
loop_
_entity_poly.entity_id
_entity_poly.type
_entity_poly.pdbx_seq_one_letter_code
_entity_poly.pdbx_strand_id
1 'polypeptide(L)'
;MLKDDYLENLDRLLTSLPYNERRDIMYDYEEHFKEELKEGTSEEDVITALGSPEKIALQYVAAIVPVVSQSNQNTEASHIDKPKPTQTRIQGNSIGEIVALSIVALILNSIFIGFYIAAWGILIGFTVAGIGLVFGGFALLISSLIATPVAFLSAPVILYQYPILLFAISIILICIGGLMLIIMYFLIRFTCIYTYKYVKWLIKLIRGF
;
A
#
# COMPACT_ATOMS: atom_id res chain seq x y z
N MET A 1 3.07 30.53 30.86
CA MET A 1 1.96 29.57 30.66
C MET A 1 2.60 28.22 30.82
N LEU A 2 2.06 27.35 31.66
CA LEU A 2 2.59 25.99 31.77
C LEU A 2 1.90 25.07 30.75
N LYS A 3 2.50 23.92 30.48
CA LYS A 3 1.94 22.90 29.58
C LYS A 3 0.46 22.61 29.88
N ASP A 4 0.12 22.44 31.15
CA ASP A 4 -1.24 22.09 31.57
C ASP A 4 -2.25 23.19 31.23
N ASP A 5 -1.89 24.47 31.40
CA ASP A 5 -2.72 25.61 31.01
C ASP A 5 -2.94 25.67 29.48
N TYR A 6 -1.94 25.25 28.71
CA TYR A 6 -1.99 25.26 27.25
C TYR A 6 -2.96 24.19 26.73
N LEU A 7 -2.83 22.96 27.23
CA LEU A 7 -3.66 21.82 26.84
C LEU A 7 -5.10 21.99 27.30
N GLU A 8 -5.34 22.55 28.50
CA GLU A 8 -6.69 22.85 28.98
C GLU A 8 -7.39 23.89 28.09
N ASN A 9 -6.66 24.94 27.69
CA ASN A 9 -7.20 25.94 26.76
C ASN A 9 -7.50 25.33 25.39
N LEU A 10 -6.64 24.46 24.89
CA LEU A 10 -6.84 23.76 23.63
C LEU A 10 -8.08 22.83 23.68
N ASP A 11 -8.26 22.04 24.74
CA ASP A 11 -9.42 21.15 24.91
C ASP A 11 -10.75 21.92 24.94
N ARG A 12 -10.75 23.06 25.66
CA ARG A 12 -11.92 23.94 25.73
C ARG A 12 -12.30 24.50 24.36
N LEU A 13 -11.32 24.89 23.55
CA LEU A 13 -11.56 25.42 22.21
C LEU A 13 -11.97 24.32 21.21
N LEU A 14 -11.50 23.09 21.41
CA LEU A 14 -11.85 21.91 20.60
C LEU A 14 -13.14 21.22 21.06
N THR A 15 -13.86 21.73 22.06
CA THR A 15 -15.11 21.12 22.55
C THR A 15 -16.22 21.06 21.49
N SER A 16 -16.12 21.89 20.44
CA SER A 16 -17.03 21.85 19.28
C SER A 16 -16.81 20.63 18.37
N LEU A 17 -15.71 19.89 18.53
CA LEU A 17 -15.39 18.68 17.79
C LEU A 17 -16.00 17.43 18.44
N PRO A 18 -16.29 16.37 17.65
CA PRO A 18 -16.72 15.09 18.20
C PRO A 18 -15.63 14.49 19.11
N TYR A 19 -16.08 13.75 20.13
CA TYR A 19 -15.22 13.29 21.23
C TYR A 19 -14.00 12.50 20.77
N ASN A 20 -14.13 11.68 19.74
CA ASN A 20 -13.05 10.89 19.16
C ASN A 20 -11.97 11.79 18.53
N GLU A 21 -12.35 12.76 17.70
CA GLU A 21 -11.38 13.65 17.04
C GLU A 21 -10.70 14.57 18.06
N ARG A 22 -11.44 15.09 19.03
CA ARG A 22 -10.86 15.89 20.12
C ARG A 22 -9.81 15.10 20.92
N ARG A 23 -10.12 13.83 21.21
CA ARG A 23 -9.22 12.92 21.93
C ARG A 23 -7.95 12.63 21.14
N ASP A 24 -8.07 12.40 19.84
CA ASP A 24 -6.92 12.10 18.97
C ASP A 24 -5.99 13.33 18.86
N ILE A 25 -6.57 14.53 18.64
CA ILE A 25 -5.81 15.78 18.59
C ILE A 25 -5.10 16.05 19.93
N MET A 26 -5.80 15.86 21.06
CA MET A 26 -5.21 16.07 22.38
C MET A 26 -4.04 15.13 22.65
N TYR A 27 -4.17 13.86 22.24
CA TYR A 27 -3.14 12.84 22.41
C TYR A 27 -1.85 13.21 21.65
N ASP A 28 -1.98 13.67 20.40
CA ASP A 28 -0.83 14.07 19.58
C ASP A 28 -0.06 15.24 20.21
N TYR A 29 -0.76 16.26 20.74
CA TYR A 29 -0.11 17.37 21.42
C TYR A 29 0.51 16.95 22.76
N GLU A 30 -0.16 16.11 23.54
CA GLU A 30 0.41 15.56 24.78
C GLU A 30 1.70 14.78 24.54
N GLU A 31 1.74 13.96 23.47
CA GLU A 31 2.92 13.20 23.07
C GLU A 31 4.05 14.12 22.62
N HIS A 32 3.75 15.14 21.81
CA HIS A 32 4.74 16.13 21.37
C HIS A 32 5.37 16.89 22.54
N PHE A 33 4.55 17.39 23.48
CA PHE A 33 5.07 18.04 24.70
C PHE A 33 5.97 17.09 25.51
N LYS A 34 5.61 15.80 25.58
CA LYS A 34 6.37 14.79 26.32
C LYS A 34 7.71 14.46 25.66
N GLU A 35 7.79 14.52 24.33
CA GLU A 35 9.04 14.30 23.58
C GLU A 35 9.98 15.49 23.74
N GLU A 36 9.49 16.71 23.52
CA GLU A 36 10.28 17.94 23.64
C GLU A 36 10.82 18.16 25.07
N LEU A 37 10.01 17.85 26.09
CA LEU A 37 10.45 17.93 27.49
C LEU A 37 11.51 16.89 27.86
N LYS A 38 11.53 15.73 27.18
CA LYS A 38 12.58 14.71 27.37
C LYS A 38 13.90 15.12 26.72
N GLU A 39 13.85 15.88 25.63
CA GLU A 39 15.05 16.40 24.96
C GLU A 39 15.66 17.59 25.69
N GLY A 40 15.02 18.07 26.76
CA GLY A 40 15.52 19.14 27.63
C GLY A 40 15.05 20.54 27.23
N THR A 41 14.06 20.64 26.34
CA THR A 41 13.42 21.91 25.96
C THR A 41 12.49 22.39 27.09
N SER A 42 12.50 23.70 27.38
CA SER A 42 11.58 24.29 28.37
C SER A 42 10.15 24.30 27.85
N GLU A 43 9.15 24.14 28.72
CA GLU A 43 7.72 24.21 28.35
C GLU A 43 7.37 25.51 27.60
N GLU A 44 8.02 26.61 27.96
CA GLU A 44 7.80 27.93 27.36
C GLU A 44 8.29 28.00 25.90
N ASP A 45 9.37 27.30 25.58
CA ASP A 45 9.94 27.24 24.24
C ASP A 45 9.05 26.37 23.33
N VAL A 46 8.52 25.27 23.86
CA VAL A 46 7.56 24.40 23.15
C VAL A 46 6.28 25.16 22.84
N ILE A 47 5.72 25.90 23.80
CA ILE A 47 4.52 26.73 23.59
C ILE A 47 4.78 27.81 22.53
N THR A 48 5.97 28.42 22.54
CA THR A 48 6.36 29.43 21.55
C THR A 48 6.48 28.83 20.15
N ALA A 49 7.04 27.62 20.03
CA ALA A 49 7.17 26.89 18.77
C ALA A 49 5.80 26.45 18.21
N LEU A 50 4.89 26.00 19.08
CA LEU A 50 3.53 25.59 18.73
C LEU A 50 2.63 26.77 18.35
N GLY A 51 2.85 27.95 18.95
CA GLY A 51 2.03 29.13 18.75
C GLY A 51 0.75 29.13 19.58
N SER A 52 -0.19 30.03 19.29
CA SER A 52 -1.36 30.24 20.15
C SER A 52 -2.40 29.11 20.02
N PRO A 53 -2.94 28.58 21.14
CA PRO A 53 -3.89 27.47 21.12
C PRO A 53 -5.20 27.85 20.38
N GLU A 54 -5.56 29.13 20.38
CA GLU A 54 -6.68 29.69 19.60
C GLU A 54 -6.53 29.51 18.09
N LYS A 55 -5.32 29.71 17.55
CA LYS A 55 -5.08 29.58 16.10
C LYS A 55 -5.16 28.12 15.67
N ILE A 56 -4.61 27.22 16.50
CA ILE A 56 -4.63 25.78 16.29
C ILE A 56 -6.07 25.28 16.32
N ALA A 57 -6.83 25.61 17.37
CA ALA A 57 -8.22 25.20 17.46
C ALA A 57 -9.07 25.76 16.30
N LEU A 58 -8.86 27.02 15.91
CA LEU A 58 -9.58 27.62 14.78
C LEU A 58 -9.29 26.90 13.45
N GLN A 59 -8.08 26.38 13.25
CA GLN A 59 -7.75 25.58 12.07
C GLN A 59 -8.52 24.25 12.02
N TYR A 60 -8.69 23.57 13.15
CA TYR A 60 -9.46 22.33 13.23
C TYR A 60 -10.97 22.57 13.16
N VAL A 61 -11.48 23.62 13.81
CA VAL A 61 -12.91 23.95 13.81
C VAL A 61 -13.37 24.52 12.47
N ALA A 62 -12.57 25.35 11.80
CA ALA A 62 -12.88 25.89 10.48
C ALA A 62 -12.85 24.81 9.36
N ALA A 63 -12.13 23.70 9.58
CA ALA A 63 -12.11 22.59 8.64
C ALA A 63 -13.43 21.79 8.62
N ILE A 64 -14.26 21.89 9.69
CA ILE A 64 -15.47 21.07 9.87
C ILE A 64 -16.75 21.90 9.74
N VAL A 65 -16.73 23.19 10.09
CA VAL A 65 -17.88 24.08 9.91
C VAL A 65 -17.67 24.91 8.63
N PRO A 66 -18.41 24.67 7.54
CA PRO A 66 -18.50 25.63 6.44
C PRO A 66 -19.33 26.81 6.94
N VAL A 67 -18.72 27.68 7.75
CA VAL A 67 -19.36 28.95 8.13
C VAL A 67 -19.36 29.82 6.87
N VAL A 68 -20.54 29.90 6.27
CA VAL A 68 -20.99 31.02 5.47
C VAL A 68 -20.72 32.29 6.28
N SER A 69 -19.56 32.89 6.10
CA SER A 69 -19.27 34.23 6.60
C SER A 69 -19.64 35.23 5.51
N GLN A 70 -20.95 35.44 5.34
CA GLN A 70 -21.43 36.78 5.03
C GLN A 70 -21.24 37.62 6.30
N SER A 71 -20.27 38.54 6.30
CA SER A 71 -20.34 39.72 7.15
C SER A 71 -20.20 40.97 6.28
N ASN A 72 -21.36 41.52 5.90
CA ASN A 72 -21.49 42.92 5.58
C ASN A 72 -21.03 43.75 6.79
N GLN A 73 -20.02 44.61 6.61
CA GLN A 73 -19.96 45.91 7.27
C GLN A 73 -19.39 46.94 6.30
N ASN A 74 -20.25 47.88 5.89
CA ASN A 74 -19.89 49.14 5.28
C ASN A 74 -19.49 50.11 6.40
N THR A 75 -18.30 50.72 6.33
CA THR A 75 -18.03 52.08 6.85
C THR A 75 -16.89 52.70 6.03
N GLU A 76 -17.00 54.01 5.85
CA GLU A 76 -16.39 54.87 4.83
C GLU A 76 -14.88 55.14 4.94
N ALA A 77 -14.32 55.52 3.78
CA ALA A 77 -13.23 56.48 3.53
C ALA A 77 -11.85 56.29 4.22
N SER A 78 -10.84 55.93 3.42
CA SER A 78 -9.64 56.77 3.21
C SER A 78 -8.72 56.17 2.14
N HIS A 79 -8.15 57.06 1.31
CA HIS A 79 -7.08 56.82 0.35
C HIS A 79 -5.94 55.98 0.95
N ILE A 80 -5.39 55.02 0.19
CA ILE A 80 -3.95 54.85 -0.12
C ILE A 80 -3.81 53.72 -1.15
N ASP A 81 -3.13 54.06 -2.23
CA ASP A 81 -2.62 53.25 -3.33
C ASP A 81 -1.94 51.95 -2.83
N LYS A 82 -2.44 50.77 -3.26
CA LYS A 82 -1.76 49.47 -3.06
C LYS A 82 -1.92 48.59 -4.31
N PRO A 83 -0.83 47.91 -4.74
CA PRO A 83 -0.76 47.26 -6.04
C PRO A 83 -1.70 46.05 -6.12
N LYS A 84 -2.26 45.84 -7.32
CA LYS A 84 -2.99 44.62 -7.72
C LYS A 84 -2.27 43.38 -7.17
N PRO A 85 -2.91 42.52 -6.38
CA PRO A 85 -2.40 41.17 -6.23
C PRO A 85 -2.56 40.52 -7.60
N THR A 86 -1.45 40.32 -8.28
CA THR A 86 -1.29 39.34 -9.34
C THR A 86 -1.95 38.07 -8.83
N GLN A 87 -3.14 37.77 -9.36
CA GLN A 87 -3.75 36.45 -9.23
C GLN A 87 -2.85 35.49 -10.00
N THR A 88 -1.79 35.04 -9.33
CA THR A 88 -1.26 33.72 -9.62
C THR A 88 -2.41 32.78 -9.35
N ARG A 89 -3.12 32.43 -10.42
CA ARG A 89 -3.93 31.21 -10.51
C ARG A 89 -2.94 30.06 -10.34
N ILE A 90 -2.46 29.87 -9.11
CA ILE A 90 -2.04 28.56 -8.66
C ILE A 90 -3.35 27.81 -8.70
N GLN A 91 -3.49 27.00 -9.75
CA GLN A 91 -4.40 25.89 -9.80
C GLN A 91 -4.00 24.97 -8.65
N GLY A 92 -4.28 25.40 -7.43
CA GLY A 92 -4.20 24.58 -6.24
C GLY A 92 -5.39 23.67 -6.38
N ASN A 93 -5.12 22.43 -6.80
CA ASN A 93 -6.13 21.40 -6.75
C ASN A 93 -6.78 21.48 -5.37
N SER A 94 -8.09 21.68 -5.36
CA SER A 94 -8.83 21.83 -4.12
C SER A 94 -8.53 20.60 -3.26
N ILE A 95 -8.43 20.72 -1.93
CA ILE A 95 -8.17 19.56 -1.06
C ILE A 95 -9.15 18.41 -1.37
N GLY A 96 -10.38 18.74 -1.82
CA GLY A 96 -11.35 17.78 -2.35
C GLY A 96 -10.95 17.05 -3.65
N GLU A 97 -10.19 17.66 -4.56
CA GLU A 97 -9.62 16.97 -5.74
C GLU A 97 -8.48 16.03 -5.34
N ILE A 98 -7.63 16.41 -4.37
CA ILE A 98 -6.55 15.53 -3.85
C ILE A 98 -7.16 14.32 -3.13
N VAL A 99 -8.21 14.55 -2.32
CA VAL A 99 -8.95 13.48 -1.63
C VAL A 99 -9.75 12.62 -2.60
N ALA A 100 -10.40 13.20 -3.61
CA ALA A 100 -11.09 12.42 -4.64
C ALA A 100 -10.10 11.56 -5.44
N LEU A 101 -8.92 12.08 -5.76
CA LEU A 101 -7.89 11.36 -6.51
C LEU A 101 -7.22 10.27 -5.65
N SER A 102 -7.06 10.48 -4.34
CA SER A 102 -6.58 9.45 -3.42
C SER A 102 -7.59 8.31 -3.22
N ILE A 103 -8.88 8.61 -3.17
CA ILE A 103 -9.96 7.61 -3.10
C ILE A 103 -10.00 6.80 -4.41
N VAL A 104 -9.91 7.46 -5.57
CA VAL A 104 -9.84 6.78 -6.88
C VAL A 104 -8.57 5.92 -6.98
N ALA A 105 -7.43 6.41 -6.49
CA ALA A 105 -6.19 5.64 -6.43
C ALA A 105 -6.29 4.43 -5.49
N LEU A 106 -6.98 4.55 -4.35
CA LEU A 106 -7.22 3.46 -3.40
C LEU A 106 -8.10 2.36 -4.01
N ILE A 107 -9.17 2.74 -4.71
CA ILE A 107 -10.09 1.82 -5.37
C ILE A 107 -9.40 1.10 -6.52
N LEU A 108 -8.62 1.82 -7.34
CA LEU A 108 -7.76 1.20 -8.35
C LEU A 108 -6.81 0.20 -7.70
N ASN A 109 -6.10 0.60 -6.65
CA ASN A 109 -5.12 -0.24 -5.96
C ASN A 109 -5.77 -1.51 -5.38
N SER A 110 -7.00 -1.43 -4.88
CA SER A 110 -7.75 -2.60 -4.38
C SER A 110 -8.06 -3.62 -5.48
N ILE A 111 -8.38 -3.18 -6.71
CA ILE A 111 -8.56 -4.10 -7.84
C ILE A 111 -7.23 -4.74 -8.26
N PHE A 112 -6.16 -3.95 -8.28
CA PHE A 112 -4.83 -4.43 -8.68
C PHE A 112 -4.23 -5.38 -7.64
N ILE A 113 -4.49 -5.20 -6.35
CA ILE A 113 -3.99 -6.08 -5.29
C ILE A 113 -4.60 -7.48 -5.41
N GLY A 114 -5.90 -7.58 -5.72
CA GLY A 114 -6.58 -8.87 -5.92
C GLY A 114 -6.01 -9.63 -7.13
N PHE A 115 -5.82 -8.92 -8.25
CA PHE A 115 -5.17 -9.49 -9.43
C PHE A 115 -3.73 -9.91 -9.15
N TYR A 116 -3.00 -9.14 -8.33
CA TYR A 116 -1.64 -9.44 -7.93
C TYR A 116 -1.56 -10.73 -7.11
N ILE A 117 -2.39 -10.86 -6.07
CA ILE A 117 -2.43 -12.06 -5.23
C ILE A 117 -2.80 -13.29 -6.06
N ALA A 118 -3.78 -13.16 -6.98
CA ALA A 118 -4.14 -14.24 -7.89
C ALA A 118 -3.01 -14.64 -8.84
N ALA A 119 -2.29 -13.66 -9.41
CA ALA A 119 -1.15 -13.91 -10.29
C ALA A 119 0.00 -14.63 -9.56
N TRP A 120 0.32 -14.20 -8.34
CA TRP A 120 1.31 -14.88 -7.49
C TRP A 120 0.86 -16.28 -7.07
N GLY A 121 -0.43 -16.45 -6.77
CA GLY A 121 -1.01 -17.76 -6.48
C GLY A 121 -0.88 -18.73 -7.66
N ILE A 122 -1.18 -18.28 -8.89
CA ILE A 122 -0.97 -19.06 -10.11
C ILE A 122 0.50 -19.43 -10.29
N LEU A 123 1.42 -18.48 -10.11
CA LEU A 123 2.85 -18.70 -10.31
C LEU A 123 3.41 -19.72 -9.32
N ILE A 124 3.02 -19.62 -8.04
CA ILE A 124 3.43 -20.56 -7.01
C ILE A 124 2.81 -21.94 -7.26
N GLY A 125 1.51 -22.00 -7.60
CA GLY A 125 0.84 -23.26 -7.91
C GLY A 125 1.47 -23.99 -9.09
N PHE A 126 1.76 -23.27 -10.18
CA PHE A 126 2.40 -23.83 -11.37
C PHE A 126 3.85 -24.24 -11.12
N THR A 127 4.61 -23.53 -10.29
CA THR A 127 5.98 -23.96 -9.95
C THR A 127 5.97 -25.24 -9.12
N VAL A 128 5.10 -25.35 -8.12
CA VAL A 128 4.94 -26.59 -7.33
C VAL A 128 4.47 -27.75 -8.23
N ALA A 129 3.52 -27.50 -9.13
CA ALA A 129 3.07 -28.51 -10.09
C ALA A 129 4.20 -28.96 -11.03
N GLY A 130 5.01 -28.04 -11.55
CA GLY A 130 6.15 -28.35 -12.40
C GLY A 130 7.22 -29.17 -11.68
N ILE A 131 7.52 -28.84 -10.42
CA ILE A 131 8.42 -29.61 -9.56
C ILE A 131 7.87 -31.03 -9.38
N GLY A 132 6.59 -31.16 -9.03
CA GLY A 132 5.91 -32.45 -8.89
C GLY A 132 5.95 -33.28 -10.16
N LEU A 133 5.84 -32.66 -11.33
CA LEU A 133 5.89 -33.35 -12.63
C LEU A 133 7.30 -33.89 -12.93
N VAL A 134 8.36 -33.13 -12.60
CA VAL A 134 9.74 -33.60 -12.71
C VAL A 134 10.00 -34.77 -11.75
N PHE A 135 9.65 -34.63 -10.48
CA PHE A 135 9.84 -35.70 -9.48
C PHE A 135 9.00 -36.94 -9.82
N GLY A 136 7.75 -36.76 -10.27
CA GLY A 136 6.89 -37.84 -10.73
C GLY A 136 7.45 -38.55 -11.95
N GLY A 137 7.99 -37.81 -12.92
CA GLY A 137 8.70 -38.37 -14.06
C GLY A 137 9.91 -39.19 -13.65
N PHE A 138 10.71 -38.72 -12.69
CA PHE A 138 11.83 -39.48 -12.12
C PHE A 138 11.38 -40.75 -11.40
N ALA A 139 10.32 -40.68 -10.60
CA ALA A 139 9.76 -41.84 -9.91
C ALA A 139 9.26 -42.91 -10.90
N LEU A 140 8.60 -42.48 -11.99
CA LEU A 140 8.19 -43.38 -13.07
C LEU A 140 9.39 -44.00 -13.80
N LEU A 141 10.46 -43.23 -14.01
CA LEU A 141 11.69 -43.71 -14.63
C LEU A 141 12.34 -44.81 -13.79
N ILE A 142 12.46 -44.58 -12.47
CA ILE A 142 13.00 -45.55 -11.51
C ILE A 142 12.10 -46.79 -11.43
N SER A 143 10.77 -46.59 -11.37
CA SER A 143 9.80 -47.67 -11.38
C SER A 143 9.91 -48.52 -12.64
N SER A 144 10.06 -47.89 -13.82
CA SER A 144 10.24 -48.61 -15.09
C SER A 144 11.53 -49.42 -15.13
N LEU A 145 12.59 -49.00 -14.44
CA LEU A 145 13.88 -49.71 -14.42
C LEU A 145 13.87 -50.91 -13.46
N ILE A 146 13.14 -50.80 -12.35
CA ILE A 146 13.10 -51.83 -11.29
C ILE A 146 11.94 -52.81 -11.49
N ALA A 147 10.76 -52.32 -11.90
CA ALA A 147 9.56 -53.13 -12.05
C ALA A 147 9.63 -54.05 -13.29
N THR A 148 10.34 -53.64 -14.35
CA THR A 148 10.46 -54.46 -15.58
C THR A 148 11.13 -55.83 -15.34
N PRO A 149 12.27 -55.96 -14.62
CA PRO A 149 12.86 -57.27 -14.33
C PRO A 149 12.11 -58.08 -13.26
N VAL A 150 11.58 -57.44 -12.21
CA VAL A 150 10.89 -58.13 -11.09
C VAL A 150 9.53 -58.67 -11.52
N ALA A 151 8.81 -57.92 -12.35
CA ALA A 151 7.44 -58.23 -12.68
C ALA A 151 7.33 -59.22 -13.87
N PHE A 152 8.43 -59.46 -14.60
CA PHE A 152 8.57 -60.56 -15.59
C PHE A 152 8.32 -61.96 -14.98
N LEU A 153 8.44 -62.10 -13.65
CA LEU A 153 8.21 -63.34 -12.90
C LEU A 153 6.76 -63.53 -12.39
N SER A 154 5.91 -62.50 -12.41
CA SER A 154 4.68 -62.50 -11.60
C SER A 154 3.41 -61.89 -12.21
N ALA A 155 3.46 -61.18 -13.34
CA ALA A 155 2.29 -60.48 -13.90
C ALA A 155 1.97 -60.82 -15.37
N PRO A 156 0.70 -60.69 -15.79
CA PRO A 156 0.25 -61.03 -17.14
C PRO A 156 0.86 -60.09 -18.19
N VAL A 157 1.35 -60.71 -19.27
CA VAL A 157 2.14 -60.15 -20.39
C VAL A 157 1.58 -58.86 -21.01
N ILE A 158 0.28 -58.59 -20.85
CA ILE A 158 -0.47 -57.49 -21.48
C ILE A 158 -0.04 -56.10 -20.94
N LEU A 159 0.43 -56.00 -19.70
CA LEU A 159 1.00 -54.76 -19.14
C LEU A 159 2.45 -54.49 -19.62
N TYR A 160 3.08 -55.45 -20.31
CA TYR A 160 4.49 -55.41 -20.74
C TYR A 160 4.66 -55.17 -22.23
N GLN A 161 3.60 -54.89 -22.97
CA GLN A 161 3.71 -54.82 -24.44
C GLN A 161 4.70 -53.73 -24.89
N TYR A 162 4.93 -52.68 -24.08
CA TYR A 162 5.83 -51.56 -24.44
C TYR A 162 6.61 -50.95 -23.25
N PRO A 163 7.60 -51.63 -22.62
CA PRO A 163 8.42 -51.06 -21.54
C PRO A 163 9.25 -49.85 -22.01
N ILE A 164 9.68 -49.86 -23.28
CA ILE A 164 10.39 -48.76 -23.94
C ILE A 164 9.49 -47.51 -24.03
N LEU A 165 8.17 -47.70 -24.19
CA LEU A 165 7.21 -46.60 -24.26
C LEU A 165 7.04 -45.93 -22.88
N LEU A 166 6.97 -46.70 -21.79
CA LEU A 166 6.93 -46.14 -20.43
C LEU A 166 8.20 -45.34 -20.10
N PHE A 167 9.36 -45.85 -20.52
CA PHE A 167 10.63 -45.14 -20.37
C PHE A 167 10.65 -43.83 -21.17
N ALA A 168 10.18 -43.86 -22.42
CA ALA A 168 10.08 -42.66 -23.26
C ALA A 168 9.11 -41.62 -22.67
N ILE A 169 7.94 -42.04 -22.18
CA ILE A 169 6.96 -41.15 -21.53
C ILE A 169 7.57 -40.49 -20.29
N SER A 170 8.36 -41.22 -19.50
CA SER A 170 9.02 -40.70 -18.31
C SER A 170 10.01 -39.58 -18.64
N ILE A 171 10.83 -39.76 -19.68
CA ILE A 171 11.77 -38.73 -20.17
C ILE A 171 11.01 -37.51 -20.70
N ILE A 172 9.94 -37.73 -21.46
CA ILE A 172 9.11 -36.64 -22.00
C ILE A 172 8.49 -35.83 -20.85
N LEU A 173 7.98 -36.49 -19.81
CA LEU A 173 7.45 -35.81 -18.61
C LEU A 173 8.53 -34.96 -17.92
N ILE A 174 9.72 -35.51 -17.70
CA ILE A 174 10.81 -34.75 -17.06
C ILE A 174 11.18 -33.53 -17.90
N CYS A 175 11.30 -33.69 -19.22
CA CYS A 175 11.60 -32.59 -20.14
C CYS A 175 10.50 -31.52 -20.14
N ILE A 176 9.22 -31.92 -20.17
CA ILE A 176 8.09 -30.98 -20.18
C ILE A 176 7.97 -30.23 -18.85
N GLY A 177 8.19 -30.92 -17.73
CA GLY A 177 8.25 -30.33 -16.40
C GLY A 177 9.40 -29.34 -16.26
N GLY A 178 10.60 -29.70 -16.76
CA GLY A 178 11.75 -28.81 -16.78
C GLY A 178 11.52 -27.55 -17.61
N LEU A 179 10.96 -27.70 -18.82
CA LEU A 179 10.61 -26.56 -19.69
C LEU A 179 9.59 -25.64 -19.01
N MET A 180 8.55 -26.22 -18.39
CA MET A 180 7.52 -25.48 -17.66
C MET A 180 8.14 -24.66 -16.51
N LEU A 181 9.11 -25.21 -15.77
CA LEU A 181 9.79 -24.49 -14.69
C LEU A 181 10.64 -23.32 -15.20
N ILE A 182 11.32 -23.49 -16.33
CA ILE A 182 12.09 -22.40 -16.98
C ILE A 182 11.16 -21.26 -17.41
N ILE A 183 10.01 -21.59 -18.01
CA ILE A 183 9.00 -20.60 -18.39
C ILE A 183 8.47 -19.88 -17.15
N MET A 184 8.16 -20.61 -16.07
CA MET A 184 7.67 -19.99 -14.84
C MET A 184 8.71 -19.09 -14.18
N TYR A 185 10.00 -19.48 -14.17
CA TYR A 185 11.06 -18.62 -13.69
C TYR A 185 11.13 -17.28 -14.46
N PHE A 186 10.96 -17.33 -15.79
CA PHE A 186 10.91 -16.13 -16.61
C PHE A 186 9.68 -15.27 -16.29
N LEU A 187 8.50 -15.87 -16.11
CA LEU A 187 7.29 -15.16 -15.73
C LEU A 187 7.42 -14.50 -14.35
N ILE A 188 8.00 -15.18 -13.36
CA ILE A 188 8.24 -14.60 -12.02
C ILE A 188 9.10 -13.35 -12.14
N ARG A 189 10.20 -13.43 -12.91
CA ARG A 189 11.07 -12.27 -13.15
C ARG A 189 10.32 -11.13 -13.83
N PHE A 190 9.49 -11.44 -14.82
CA PHE A 190 8.68 -10.45 -15.52
C PHE A 190 7.67 -9.75 -14.57
N THR A 191 6.96 -10.52 -13.74
CA THR A 191 6.01 -9.99 -12.76
C THR A 191 6.70 -9.08 -11.75
N CYS A 192 7.89 -9.43 -11.26
CA CYS A 192 8.67 -8.56 -10.36
C CYS A 192 9.04 -7.22 -11.02
N ILE A 193 9.52 -7.24 -12.26
CA ILE A 193 9.86 -6.02 -13.01
C ILE A 193 8.62 -5.13 -13.20
N TYR A 194 7.48 -5.75 -13.57
CA TYR A 194 6.23 -5.04 -13.77
C TYR A 194 5.74 -4.39 -12.47
N THR A 195 5.85 -5.11 -11.34
CA THR A 195 5.51 -4.60 -10.00
C THR A 195 6.35 -3.39 -9.63
N TYR A 196 7.67 -3.47 -9.82
CA TYR A 196 8.56 -2.34 -9.53
C TYR A 196 8.19 -1.11 -10.35
N LYS A 197 7.90 -1.30 -11.65
CA LYS A 197 7.48 -0.21 -12.54
C LYS A 197 6.14 0.40 -12.10
N TYR A 198 5.18 -0.44 -11.70
CA TYR A 198 3.88 -0.01 -11.19
C TYR A 198 4.02 0.80 -9.90
N VAL A 199 4.73 0.29 -8.90
CA VAL A 199 4.95 0.98 -7.62
C VAL A 199 5.68 2.32 -7.83
N LYS A 200 6.69 2.35 -8.69
CA LYS A 200 7.40 3.59 -9.03
C LYS A 200 6.48 4.62 -9.71
N TRP A 201 5.58 4.17 -10.57
CA TRP A 201 4.58 5.04 -11.21
C TRP A 201 3.59 5.58 -10.20
N LEU A 202 3.10 4.75 -9.27
CA LEU A 202 2.21 5.14 -8.18
C LEU A 202 2.85 6.21 -7.28
N ILE A 203 4.10 6.01 -6.86
CA ILE A 203 4.84 6.99 -6.04
C ILE A 203 5.03 8.31 -6.80
N LYS A 204 5.32 8.27 -8.11
CA LYS A 204 5.43 9.48 -8.93
C LYS A 204 4.09 10.22 -9.05
N LEU A 205 2.99 9.49 -9.18
CA LEU A 205 1.65 10.08 -9.21
C LEU A 205 1.38 10.84 -7.91
N ILE A 206 1.61 10.21 -6.76
CA ILE A 206 1.35 10.80 -5.45
C ILE A 206 2.25 12.01 -5.16
N ARG A 207 3.54 11.98 -5.56
CA ARG A 207 4.48 13.09 -5.37
C ARG A 207 4.34 14.23 -6.40
N GLY A 208 3.62 14.00 -7.49
CA GLY A 208 3.37 14.99 -8.54
C GLY A 208 2.14 15.87 -8.27
N PHE A 209 1.39 15.56 -7.20
CA PHE A 209 0.33 16.37 -6.61
C PHE A 209 0.83 16.96 -5.30
#